data_AF-A0A7R9VVA5-F1
#
_entry.id   AF-A0A7R9VVA5-F1
#
_cell.length_a   1.000
_cell.length_b   1.000
_cell.length_c   1.000
_cell.angle_alpha   90.00
_cell.angle_beta   90.00
_cell.angle_gamma   90.00
#
_symmetry.space_group_name_H-M   'P 1'
#
loop_
_entity.id
_entity.type
_entity.pdbx_description
1 polymer ?
#
loop_
_entity_poly.entity_id
_entity_poly.type
_entity_poly.pdbx_seq_one_letter_code
_entity_poly.pdbx_strand_id
1 'polypeptide(L)'
;QFRDGDFTIVGDRGVQCSGGQRARIGLARALYRDSPLLLLDDPLSAVDSKVGRLIYYTAIQGLGVKRGKCVILATHQHQFLGDTRCILMDKGKVVNTGSYSECIAASNGMLTEALQTSDNVSHREQVPNDDIIARSELMQESFLKEPVKEAGAGSSGSNDNEQKEITNTGVVKLSTWLDYSSAMGGMLVGVSLLFLFAVTQSSVLVSIVAVGNWANQPVEEQDSPYLLGLNLGLCGAVIMLSSIRAISAFFFAIKASQRLHDRMTEAVLRARIEFFDTNPLGRILNRFSADVGSNDDLLPTTLYDFLMCAF
;
A
#
# COMPACT_ATOMS: atom_id res chain seq x y z
N GLN A 1 5.92 6.70 22.07
CA GLN A 1 4.61 6.30 22.62
C GLN A 1 3.58 6.51 21.53
N PHE A 2 2.64 5.57 21.34
CA PHE A 2 1.56 5.77 20.37
C PHE A 2 0.64 6.89 20.84
N ARG A 3 0.13 7.71 19.92
CA ARG A 3 -0.72 8.87 20.24
C ARG A 3 -2.00 8.48 20.99
N ASP A 4 -2.62 7.38 20.57
CA ASP A 4 -3.89 6.90 21.12
C ASP A 4 -3.71 5.68 22.06
N GLY A 5 -2.49 5.42 22.51
CA GLY A 5 -2.17 4.28 23.36
C GLY A 5 -2.61 2.95 22.74
N ASP A 6 -3.38 2.16 23.48
CA ASP A 6 -3.83 0.81 23.11
C ASP A 6 -4.88 0.81 21.97
N PHE A 7 -5.60 1.92 21.75
CA PHE A 7 -6.59 2.03 20.68
C PHE A 7 -5.97 2.37 19.31
N THR A 8 -4.64 2.51 19.25
CA THR A 8 -3.94 2.82 18.00
C THR A 8 -4.01 1.64 17.04
N ILE A 9 -4.51 1.87 15.83
CA ILE A 9 -4.49 0.88 14.75
C ILE A 9 -3.03 0.65 14.34
N VAL A 10 -2.59 -0.62 14.35
CA VAL A 10 -1.22 -1.03 13.99
C VAL A 10 -1.24 -1.93 12.75
N GLY A 11 -0.20 -1.83 11.91
CA GLY A 11 -0.03 -2.64 10.69
C GLY A 11 -0.13 -1.81 9.40
N ASP A 12 -0.38 -2.47 8.26
CA ASP A 12 -0.32 -1.83 6.93
C ASP A 12 -1.34 -0.70 6.72
N ARG A 13 -2.42 -0.70 7.51
CA ARG A 13 -3.46 0.34 7.51
C ARG A 13 -3.36 1.29 8.71
N GLY A 14 -2.30 1.19 9.51
CA GLY A 14 -2.13 1.95 10.75
C GLY A 14 -0.67 2.34 11.00
N VAL A 15 -0.33 2.63 12.26
CA VAL A 15 1.04 3.01 12.61
C VAL A 15 1.98 1.83 12.43
N GLN A 16 3.08 2.06 11.71
CA GLN A 16 4.13 1.06 11.57
C GLN A 16 4.86 0.88 12.91
N CYS A 17 4.88 -0.36 13.38
CA CYS A 17 5.61 -0.76 14.58
C CYS A 17 7.05 -1.14 14.23
N SER A 18 8.01 -0.79 15.08
CA SER A 18 9.39 -1.28 14.94
C SER A 18 9.47 -2.80 15.03
N GLY A 19 10.54 -3.42 14.53
CA GLY A 19 10.74 -4.87 14.60
C GLY A 19 10.58 -5.43 16.03
N GLY A 20 11.21 -4.77 17.02
CA GLY A 20 11.09 -5.15 18.43
C GLY A 20 9.70 -4.91 19.04
N GLN A 21 8.94 -3.91 18.56
CA GLN A 21 7.54 -3.74 18.96
C GLN A 21 6.66 -4.86 18.39
N ARG A 22 6.83 -5.18 17.10
CA ARG A 22 6.11 -6.28 16.44
C ARG A 22 6.38 -7.63 17.13
N ALA A 23 7.64 -7.90 17.47
CA ALA A 23 8.04 -9.11 18.18
C ALA A 23 7.34 -9.22 19.55
N ARG A 24 7.31 -8.13 20.33
CA ARG A 24 6.64 -8.09 21.65
C ARG A 24 5.12 -8.25 21.55
N ILE A 25 4.48 -7.59 20.57
CA ILE A 25 3.04 -7.75 20.32
C ILE A 25 2.74 -9.21 19.93
N GLY A 26 3.57 -9.81 19.08
CA GLY A 26 3.45 -11.23 18.70
C GLY A 26 3.57 -12.17 19.89
N LEU A 27 4.58 -11.96 20.75
CA LEU A 27 4.78 -12.75 21.97
C LEU A 27 3.61 -12.59 22.95
N ALA A 28 3.14 -11.36 23.17
CA ALA A 28 1.98 -11.09 24.01
C ALA A 28 0.73 -11.82 23.52
N ARG A 29 0.47 -11.81 22.19
CA ARG A 29 -0.63 -12.57 21.57
C ARG A 29 -0.51 -14.08 21.82
N ALA A 30 0.70 -14.63 21.70
CA ALA A 30 0.94 -16.06 21.90
C ALA A 30 0.69 -16.47 23.37
N LEU A 31 1.13 -15.65 24.32
CA LEU A 31 0.91 -15.89 25.76
C LEU A 31 -0.55 -15.70 26.17
N TYR A 32 -1.25 -14.71 25.60
CA TYR A 32 -2.64 -14.40 25.91
C TYR A 32 -3.62 -15.49 25.49
N ARG A 33 -3.33 -16.23 24.41
CA ARG A 33 -4.18 -17.31 23.89
C ARG A 33 -4.31 -18.53 24.82
N ASP A 34 -3.50 -18.60 25.87
CA ASP A 34 -3.49 -19.68 26.86
C ASP A 34 -3.34 -21.11 26.27
N SER A 35 -2.41 -21.27 25.33
CA SER A 35 -2.12 -22.58 24.72
C SER A 35 -1.26 -23.48 25.63
N PRO A 36 -1.50 -24.81 25.67
CA PRO A 36 -0.64 -25.75 26.41
C PRO A 36 0.75 -25.94 25.78
N LEU A 37 0.87 -25.69 24.47
CA LEU A 37 2.13 -25.72 23.72
C LEU A 37 2.42 -24.33 23.14
N LEU A 38 3.62 -23.82 23.44
CA LEU A 38 4.12 -22.54 22.96
C LEU A 38 5.37 -22.77 22.11
N LEU A 39 5.27 -22.49 20.81
CA LEU A 39 6.39 -22.54 19.88
C LEU A 39 6.86 -21.10 19.62
N LEU A 40 8.11 -20.82 19.96
CA LEU A 40 8.71 -19.49 19.84
C LEU A 40 9.92 -19.56 18.90
N ASP A 41 9.82 -18.86 17.78
CA ASP A 41 10.90 -18.74 16.80
C ASP A 41 11.61 -17.39 16.94
N ASP A 42 12.78 -17.43 17.57
CA ASP A 42 13.67 -16.30 17.91
C ASP A 42 12.98 -15.00 18.37
N PRO A 43 12.13 -15.04 19.42
CA PRO A 43 11.32 -13.90 19.87
C PRO A 43 12.15 -12.75 20.47
N LEU A 44 13.44 -12.97 20.75
CA LEU A 44 14.32 -12.01 21.44
C LEU A 44 15.34 -11.32 20.49
N SER A 45 15.35 -11.67 19.20
CA SER A 45 16.32 -11.15 18.22
C SER A 45 16.25 -9.63 18.03
N ALA A 46 15.04 -9.07 18.03
CA ALA A 46 14.79 -7.66 17.71
C ALA A 46 14.67 -6.75 18.95
N VAL A 47 15.00 -7.24 20.14
CA VAL A 47 14.92 -6.48 21.41
C VAL A 47 16.29 -6.31 22.03
N ASP A 48 16.48 -5.23 22.79
CA ASP A 48 17.71 -5.00 23.54
C ASP A 48 17.93 -6.10 24.60
N SER A 49 19.18 -6.31 25.02
CA SER A 49 19.53 -7.36 25.98
C SER A 49 18.85 -7.20 27.34
N LYS A 50 18.67 -5.97 27.85
CA LYS A 50 18.00 -5.70 29.13
C LYS A 50 16.51 -6.05 29.06
N VAL A 51 15.81 -5.58 28.03
CA VAL A 51 14.40 -5.94 27.76
C VAL A 51 14.26 -7.43 27.47
N GLY A 52 15.21 -8.02 26.73
CA GLY A 52 15.24 -9.45 26.44
C GLY A 52 15.29 -10.31 27.70
N ARG A 53 16.14 -9.94 28.67
CA ARG A 53 16.18 -10.60 29.99
C ARG A 53 14.83 -10.50 30.70
N LEU A 54 14.25 -9.30 30.75
CA LEU A 54 12.95 -9.11 31.41
C LEU A 54 11.84 -9.98 30.78
N ILE A 55 11.79 -10.02 29.45
CA ILE A 55 10.83 -10.83 28.69
C ILE A 55 11.04 -12.31 28.97
N TYR A 56 12.29 -12.78 28.94
CA TYR A 56 12.60 -14.20 29.15
C TYR A 56 12.14 -14.67 30.54
N TYR A 57 12.55 -13.97 31.61
CA TYR A 57 12.24 -14.40 32.98
C TYR A 57 10.77 -14.19 33.35
N THR A 58 10.19 -13.04 33.00
CA THR A 58 8.82 -12.69 33.41
C THR A 58 7.78 -13.38 32.53
N ALA A 59 7.97 -13.35 31.21
CA ALA A 59 6.96 -13.81 30.27
C ALA A 59 7.17 -15.29 29.89
N ILE A 60 8.35 -15.67 29.41
CA ILE A 60 8.59 -17.03 28.91
C ILE A 60 8.66 -18.04 30.07
N GLN A 61 9.50 -17.78 31.08
CA GLN A 61 9.60 -18.64 32.25
C GLN A 61 8.40 -18.47 33.20
N GLY A 62 8.05 -17.22 33.54
CA GLY A 62 6.97 -16.92 34.48
C GLY A 62 5.57 -17.31 34.00
N LEU A 63 5.15 -16.84 32.82
CA LEU A 63 3.80 -17.09 32.28
C LEU A 63 3.70 -18.38 31.44
N GLY A 64 4.83 -18.89 30.94
CA GLY A 64 4.92 -20.15 30.21
C GLY A 64 5.21 -21.32 31.14
N VAL A 65 6.49 -21.53 31.44
CA VAL A 65 7.02 -22.73 32.12
C VAL A 65 6.42 -22.90 33.52
N LYS A 66 6.42 -21.86 34.36
CA LYS A 66 5.89 -21.94 35.74
C LYS A 66 4.38 -22.18 35.80
N ARG A 67 3.65 -21.89 34.72
CA ARG A 67 2.22 -22.21 34.58
C ARG A 67 1.97 -23.61 34.01
N GLY A 68 3.01 -24.44 33.86
CA GLY A 68 2.89 -25.82 33.40
C GLY A 68 2.73 -25.99 31.89
N LYS A 69 3.09 -24.98 31.10
CA LYS A 69 3.03 -25.05 29.63
C LYS A 69 4.30 -25.66 29.05
N CYS A 70 4.17 -26.41 27.97
CA CYS A 70 5.32 -26.85 27.17
C CYS A 70 5.80 -25.68 26.30
N VAL A 71 7.05 -25.24 26.49
CA VAL A 71 7.64 -24.14 25.74
C VAL A 71 8.82 -24.66 24.94
N ILE A 72 8.77 -24.49 23.61
CA ILE A 72 9.88 -24.75 22.70
C ILE A 72 10.35 -23.41 22.16
N LEU A 73 11.60 -23.07 22.47
CA LEU A 73 12.24 -21.81 22.08
C LEU A 73 13.41 -22.11 21.15
N ALA A 74 13.30 -21.68 19.89
CA ALA A 74 14.43 -21.60 18.98
C ALA A 74 15.08 -20.23 19.17
N THR A 75 16.37 -20.17 19.50
CA THR A 75 17.09 -18.91 19.63
C THR A 75 18.58 -19.06 19.38
N HIS A 76 19.20 -18.00 18.87
CA HIS A 76 20.64 -17.85 18.77
C HIS A 76 21.27 -17.22 20.04
N GLN A 77 20.47 -16.81 21.03
CA GLN A 77 20.96 -16.14 22.23
C GLN A 77 21.22 -17.16 23.35
N HIS A 78 22.49 -17.54 23.53
CA HIS A 78 22.88 -18.63 24.44
C HIS A 78 22.77 -18.26 25.93
N GLN A 79 22.69 -16.97 26.22
CA GLN A 79 22.64 -16.40 27.57
C GLN A 79 21.45 -16.90 28.40
N PHE A 80 20.42 -17.43 27.72
CA PHE A 80 19.16 -17.85 28.30
C PHE A 80 19.00 -19.38 28.36
N LEU A 81 19.99 -20.15 27.93
CA LEU A 81 19.87 -21.61 27.78
C LEU A 81 20.10 -22.40 29.07
N GLY A 82 20.84 -21.84 30.04
CA GLY A 82 21.05 -22.34 31.41
C GLY A 82 20.70 -23.82 31.65
N ASP A 83 19.73 -24.06 32.53
CA ASP A 83 19.30 -25.40 32.96
C ASP A 83 18.26 -26.06 32.04
N THR A 84 18.10 -25.57 30.80
CA THR A 84 17.07 -26.09 29.88
C THR A 84 17.58 -27.26 29.06
N ARG A 85 16.68 -28.19 28.72
CA ARG A 85 16.99 -29.26 27.76
C ARG A 85 17.12 -28.66 26.37
N CYS A 86 18.26 -28.89 25.73
CA CYS A 86 18.63 -28.36 24.44
C CYS A 86 18.61 -29.45 23.36
N ILE A 87 18.29 -29.04 22.13
CA ILE A 87 18.40 -29.89 20.93
C ILE A 87 19.33 -29.15 19.97
N LEU A 88 20.50 -29.74 19.70
CA LEU A 88 21.46 -29.21 18.75
C LEU A 88 21.16 -29.78 17.36
N MET A 89 20.98 -28.90 16.39
CA MET A 89 20.81 -29.26 14.98
C MET A 89 21.97 -28.72 14.15
N ASP A 90 22.47 -29.54 13.23
CA ASP A 90 23.44 -29.15 12.20
C ASP A 90 23.00 -29.70 10.84
N LYS A 91 23.02 -28.87 9.81
CA LYS A 91 22.65 -29.23 8.42
C LYS A 91 21.35 -30.04 8.30
N GLY A 92 20.33 -29.66 9.07
CA GLY A 92 19.01 -30.30 9.06
C GLY A 92 18.96 -31.66 9.77
N LYS A 93 20.00 -32.07 10.51
CA LYS A 93 20.03 -33.28 11.33
C LYS A 93 20.19 -32.93 12.81
N VAL A 94 19.57 -33.72 13.69
CA VAL A 94 19.78 -33.61 15.13
C VAL A 94 21.13 -34.22 15.47
N VAL A 95 22.04 -33.40 16.00
CA VAL A 95 23.39 -33.81 16.39
C VAL A 95 23.40 -34.31 17.83
N ASN A 96 22.72 -33.60 18.72
CA ASN A 96 22.64 -33.97 20.13
C ASN A 96 21.32 -33.50 20.76
N THR A 97 20.84 -34.23 21.75
CA THR A 97 19.72 -33.84 22.61
C THR A 97 20.11 -34.08 24.07
N GLY A 98 20.12 -33.04 24.89
CA GLY A 98 20.68 -33.16 26.22
C GLY A 98 20.64 -31.87 27.01
N SER A 99 21.47 -31.78 28.04
CA SER A 99 21.74 -30.51 28.72
C SER A 99 22.52 -29.56 27.82
N TYR A 100 22.51 -28.26 28.15
CA TYR A 100 23.28 -27.26 27.39
C TYR A 100 24.78 -27.60 27.35
N SER A 101 25.35 -28.09 28.45
CA SER A 101 26.76 -28.52 28.54
C SER A 101 27.08 -29.71 27.62
N GLU A 102 26.17 -30.70 27.52
CA GLU A 102 26.30 -31.82 26.58
C GLU A 102 26.24 -31.35 25.12
N CYS A 103 25.36 -30.40 24.81
CA CYS A 103 25.28 -29.82 23.47
C CYS A 103 26.55 -29.03 23.10
N ILE A 104 27.15 -28.30 24.04
CA ILE A 104 28.45 -27.63 23.81
C ILE A 104 29.55 -28.67 23.56
N ALA A 105 29.64 -29.72 24.38
CA ALA A 105 30.66 -30.75 24.23
C ALA A 105 30.56 -31.48 22.87
N ALA A 106 29.34 -31.72 22.40
CA ALA A 106 29.09 -32.34 21.09
C ALA A 106 29.30 -31.40 19.89
N SER A 107 29.52 -30.10 20.11
CA SER A 107 29.62 -29.10 19.05
C SER A 107 30.99 -29.02 18.36
N ASN A 108 31.99 -29.80 18.79
CA ASN A 108 33.33 -29.82 18.21
C ASN A 108 33.96 -28.43 17.99
N GLY A 109 33.72 -27.47 18.89
CA GLY A 109 34.29 -26.12 18.84
C GLY A 109 33.42 -25.05 18.17
N MET A 110 32.36 -25.42 17.44
CA MET A 110 31.48 -24.47 16.74
C MET A 110 30.70 -23.56 17.70
N LEU A 111 30.29 -24.07 18.86
CA LEU A 111 29.65 -23.26 19.91
C LEU A 111 30.65 -22.55 20.82
N THR A 112 31.89 -23.05 20.93
CA THR A 112 32.94 -22.50 21.82
C THR A 112 33.49 -21.16 21.33
N GLU A 113 33.59 -20.97 20.01
CA GLU A 113 34.05 -19.72 19.38
C GLU A 113 33.01 -18.59 19.53
N ALA A 114 31.72 -18.94 19.51
CA ALA A 114 30.62 -18.00 19.78
C ALA A 114 30.59 -17.51 21.24
N LEU A 115 31.02 -18.35 22.19
CA LEU A 115 31.14 -17.99 23.61
C LEU A 115 32.27 -16.99 23.87
N GLN A 116 33.44 -17.16 23.25
CA GLN A 116 34.56 -16.22 23.41
C GLN A 116 34.22 -14.79 22.94
N THR A 117 33.33 -14.67 21.95
CA THR A 117 32.85 -13.37 21.46
C THR A 117 31.84 -12.72 22.41
N SER A 118 31.10 -13.51 23.18
CA SER A 118 30.10 -13.02 24.14
C SER A 118 30.65 -12.82 25.56
N ASP A 119 31.74 -13.48 25.93
CA ASP A 119 32.36 -13.36 27.26
C ASP A 119 33.13 -12.05 27.50
N ASN A 120 33.55 -11.34 26.45
CA ASN A 120 34.14 -10.01 26.61
C ASN A 120 33.11 -8.93 27.04
N VAL A 121 31.81 -9.26 27.06
CA VAL A 121 30.73 -8.36 27.52
C VAL A 121 30.12 -8.80 28.85
N SER A 122 30.30 -10.06 29.27
CA SER A 122 29.60 -10.66 30.42
C SER A 122 30.22 -10.35 31.80
N HIS A 123 31.44 -9.80 31.87
CA HIS A 123 32.10 -9.50 33.15
C HIS A 123 31.67 -8.20 33.86
N ARG A 124 30.66 -7.45 33.39
CA ARG A 124 30.26 -6.16 34.02
C ARG A 124 28.84 -5.98 34.56
N GLU A 125 27.90 -6.90 34.38
CA GLU A 125 26.56 -6.77 34.99
C GLU A 125 25.98 -8.14 35.40
N GLN A 126 26.49 -8.74 36.48
CA GLN A 126 25.73 -9.72 37.25
C GLN A 126 24.81 -8.97 38.22
N VAL A 127 23.61 -8.60 37.76
CA VAL A 127 22.51 -8.22 38.66
C VAL A 127 21.91 -9.53 39.19
N PRO A 128 21.81 -9.74 40.52
CA PRO A 128 21.22 -10.94 41.10
C PRO A 128 19.80 -11.20 40.57
N ASN A 129 19.48 -12.47 40.34
CA ASN A 129 18.18 -12.91 39.80
C ASN A 129 16.99 -12.44 40.66
N ASP A 130 17.21 -12.32 41.98
CA ASP A 130 16.20 -11.87 42.94
C ASP A 130 15.87 -10.37 42.80
N ASP A 131 16.84 -9.53 42.43
CA ASP A 131 16.63 -8.09 42.27
C ASP A 131 15.78 -7.75 41.04
N ILE A 132 15.85 -8.56 39.97
CA ILE A 132 15.07 -8.34 38.74
C ILE A 132 13.61 -8.75 38.95
N ILE A 133 13.38 -9.87 39.65
CA ILE A 133 12.02 -10.34 39.99
C ILE A 133 11.37 -9.35 40.98
N ALA A 134 12.09 -8.92 42.03
CA ALA A 134 11.58 -7.92 42.96
C ALA A 134 11.29 -6.57 42.29
N ARG A 135 12.14 -6.12 41.35
CA ARG A 135 11.87 -4.90 40.56
C ARG A 135 10.70 -5.06 39.59
N SER A 136 10.50 -6.25 39.02
CA SER A 136 9.34 -6.57 38.18
C SER A 136 8.04 -6.54 39.00
N GLU A 137 8.04 -7.13 40.20
CA GLU A 137 6.91 -7.09 41.13
C GLU A 137 6.60 -5.65 41.60
N LEU A 138 7.62 -4.85 41.90
CA LEU A 138 7.48 -3.41 42.20
C LEU A 138 6.98 -2.58 41.00
N MET A 139 7.42 -2.90 39.78
CA MET A 139 6.89 -2.28 38.54
C MET A 139 5.42 -2.69 38.32
N GLN A 140 5.07 -3.94 38.58
CA GLN A 140 3.71 -4.43 38.40
C GLN A 140 2.75 -3.82 39.44
N GLU A 141 3.19 -3.64 40.69
CA GLU A 141 2.42 -2.92 41.71
C GLU A 141 2.23 -1.43 41.38
N SER A 142 3.23 -0.77 40.81
CA SER A 142 3.12 0.65 40.42
C SER A 142 2.21 0.85 39.20
N PHE A 143 2.20 -0.08 38.25
CA PHE A 143 1.26 -0.08 37.12
C PHE A 143 -0.19 -0.41 37.53
N LEU A 144 -0.40 -1.22 38.58
CA LEU A 144 -1.74 -1.55 39.10
C LEU A 144 -2.32 -0.46 40.03
N LYS A 145 -1.49 0.44 40.57
CA LYS A 145 -1.90 1.51 41.51
C LYS A 145 -2.23 2.85 40.84
N GLU A 146 -1.94 3.04 39.56
CA GLU A 146 -2.50 4.18 38.84
C GLU A 146 -4.00 3.92 38.61
N PRO A 147 -4.89 4.81 39.09
CA PRO A 147 -6.29 4.68 38.77
C PRO A 147 -6.42 4.86 37.26
N VAL A 148 -6.85 3.79 36.58
CA VAL A 148 -7.40 3.90 35.24
C VAL A 148 -8.49 4.95 35.34
N LYS A 149 -8.23 6.16 34.81
CA LYS A 149 -9.28 7.15 34.63
C LYS A 149 -10.30 6.49 33.74
N GLU A 150 -11.43 6.09 34.33
CA GLU A 150 -12.64 5.79 33.59
C GLU A 150 -12.96 7.04 32.77
N ALA A 151 -12.54 7.03 31.50
CA ALA A 151 -13.08 7.92 30.51
C ALA A 151 -14.56 7.53 30.38
N GLY A 152 -15.40 8.33 31.02
CA GLY A 152 -16.84 8.13 31.07
C GLY A 152 -17.41 7.87 29.68
N ALA A 153 -18.39 6.98 29.66
CA ALA A 153 -19.29 6.75 28.54
C ALA A 153 -19.89 8.09 28.07
N GLY A 154 -19.30 8.65 27.01
CA GLY A 154 -19.72 9.88 26.38
C GLY A 154 -19.55 9.74 24.88
N SER A 155 -20.65 9.41 24.20
CA SER A 155 -20.90 9.52 22.76
C SER A 155 -19.79 9.11 21.80
N SER A 156 -20.01 7.96 21.15
CA SER A 156 -19.62 7.64 19.79
C SER A 156 -19.14 8.82 18.94
N GLY A 157 -17.83 8.92 18.83
CA GLY A 157 -17.13 9.66 17.80
C GLY A 157 -15.84 8.91 17.56
N SER A 158 -15.90 7.85 16.75
CA SER A 158 -14.71 7.21 16.23
C SER A 158 -13.92 8.29 15.49
N ASN A 159 -12.87 8.79 16.11
CA ASN A 159 -11.80 9.48 15.41
C ASN A 159 -11.08 8.42 14.57
N ASP A 160 -11.75 8.00 13.50
CA ASP A 160 -11.16 7.32 12.37
C ASP A 160 -10.07 8.26 11.84
N ASN A 161 -8.85 8.14 12.37
CA ASN A 161 -7.65 8.76 11.82
C ASN A 161 -7.19 8.01 10.56
N GLU A 162 -8.12 7.39 9.83
CA GLU A 162 -8.03 7.45 8.38
C GLU A 162 -8.09 8.94 8.05
N GLN A 163 -7.01 9.50 7.54
CA GLN A 163 -7.12 10.72 6.75
C GLN A 163 -8.01 10.36 5.55
N LYS A 164 -9.33 10.39 5.78
CA LYS A 164 -10.36 10.10 4.80
C LYS A 164 -10.10 11.08 3.68
N GLU A 165 -9.98 10.53 2.48
CA GLU A 165 -9.71 11.32 1.30
C GLU A 165 -10.75 12.45 1.25
N ILE A 166 -10.29 13.70 1.19
CA ILE A 166 -11.20 14.84 1.10
C ILE A 166 -11.84 14.74 -0.27
N THR A 167 -13.00 14.14 -0.32
CA THR A 167 -13.79 14.01 -1.54
C THR A 167 -14.49 15.34 -1.76
N ASN A 168 -14.11 16.04 -2.82
CA ASN A 168 -14.84 17.23 -3.24
C ASN A 168 -16.15 16.77 -3.86
N THR A 169 -17.28 17.08 -3.21
CA THR A 169 -18.62 16.86 -3.75
C THR A 169 -19.04 18.06 -4.60
N GLY A 170 -19.46 17.84 -5.84
CA GLY A 170 -19.97 18.89 -6.72
C GLY A 170 -19.62 18.69 -8.18
N VAL A 171 -19.90 19.70 -9.00
CA VAL A 171 -19.57 19.70 -10.43
C VAL A 171 -18.08 19.90 -10.64
N VAL A 172 -17.51 19.16 -11.59
CA VAL A 172 -16.09 19.28 -11.98
C VAL A 172 -15.80 20.69 -12.49
N LYS A 173 -14.74 21.30 -11.95
CA LYS A 173 -14.34 22.67 -12.34
C LYS A 173 -13.83 22.69 -13.78
N LEU A 174 -14.10 23.78 -14.50
CA LEU A 174 -13.58 23.98 -15.86
C LEU A 174 -12.04 23.96 -15.92
N SER A 175 -11.37 24.37 -14.83
CA SER A 175 -9.92 24.28 -14.71
C SER A 175 -9.41 22.85 -14.90
N THR A 176 -10.12 21.84 -14.39
CA THR A 176 -9.75 20.43 -14.54
C THR A 176 -9.80 19.98 -16.00
N TRP A 177 -10.80 20.45 -16.75
CA TRP A 177 -10.89 20.20 -18.19
C TRP A 177 -9.76 20.91 -18.97
N LEU A 178 -9.41 22.13 -18.58
CA LEU A 178 -8.27 22.86 -19.17
C LEU A 178 -6.94 22.18 -18.85
N ASP A 179 -6.77 21.65 -17.64
CA ASP A 179 -5.58 20.89 -17.25
C ASP A 179 -5.45 19.61 -18.07
N TYR A 180 -6.56 18.91 -18.32
CA TYR A 180 -6.58 17.75 -19.20
C TYR A 180 -6.20 18.11 -20.65
N SER A 181 -6.76 19.20 -21.18
CA SER A 181 -6.36 19.73 -22.49
C SER A 181 -4.88 20.13 -22.53
N SER A 182 -4.35 20.69 -21.43
CA SER A 182 -2.93 20.99 -21.31
C SER A 182 -2.07 19.72 -21.41
N ALA A 183 -2.55 18.59 -20.86
CA ALA A 183 -1.88 17.29 -20.94
C ALA A 183 -1.93 16.69 -22.35
N MET A 184 -2.97 16.96 -23.16
CA MET A 184 -3.03 16.53 -24.58
C MET A 184 -1.91 17.17 -25.43
N GLY A 185 -1.50 18.39 -25.10
CA GLY A 185 -0.43 19.10 -25.80
C GLY A 185 -0.53 20.63 -25.72
N GLY A 186 -1.29 21.14 -24.76
CA GLY A 186 -1.58 22.56 -24.60
C GLY A 186 -2.99 22.94 -25.07
N MET A 187 -3.43 24.13 -24.67
CA MET A 187 -4.78 24.64 -24.95
C MET A 187 -5.07 24.73 -26.47
N LEU A 188 -4.05 25.00 -27.29
CA LEU A 188 -4.18 25.06 -28.74
C LEU A 188 -4.64 23.72 -29.34
N VAL A 189 -4.16 22.60 -28.81
CA VAL A 189 -4.56 21.26 -29.26
C VAL A 189 -6.04 21.03 -28.94
N GLY A 190 -6.48 21.36 -27.73
CA GLY A 190 -7.90 21.27 -27.36
C GLY A 190 -8.81 22.11 -28.27
N VAL A 191 -8.43 23.36 -28.54
CA VAL A 191 -9.19 24.24 -29.46
C VAL A 191 -9.20 23.68 -30.88
N SER A 192 -8.07 23.17 -31.37
CA SER A 192 -7.99 22.55 -32.71
C SER A 192 -8.86 21.29 -32.82
N LEU A 193 -8.98 20.51 -31.74
CA LEU A 193 -9.83 19.34 -31.68
C LEU A 193 -11.31 19.74 -31.76
N LEU A 194 -11.74 20.70 -30.95
CA LEU A 194 -13.11 21.22 -30.98
C LEU A 194 -13.46 21.80 -32.36
N PHE A 195 -12.53 22.53 -32.97
CA PHE A 195 -12.69 23.03 -34.33
C PHE A 195 -12.86 21.89 -35.34
N LEU A 196 -12.06 20.82 -35.23
CA LEU A 196 -12.17 19.66 -36.11
C LEU A 196 -13.51 18.95 -35.96
N PHE A 197 -14.05 18.83 -34.73
CA PHE A 197 -15.42 18.33 -34.50
C PHE A 197 -16.47 19.20 -35.18
N ALA A 198 -16.40 20.52 -35.01
CA ALA A 198 -17.33 21.45 -35.65
C ALA A 198 -17.28 21.37 -37.19
N VAL A 199 -16.08 21.29 -37.77
CA VAL A 199 -15.89 21.17 -39.23
C VAL A 199 -16.43 19.85 -39.76
N THR A 200 -16.13 18.72 -39.10
CA THR A 200 -16.66 17.42 -39.53
C THR A 200 -18.18 17.41 -39.46
N GLN A 201 -18.77 17.92 -38.38
CA GLN A 201 -20.23 17.93 -38.23
C GLN A 201 -20.91 18.86 -39.26
N SER A 202 -20.33 20.03 -39.51
CA SER A 202 -20.80 20.93 -40.56
C SER A 202 -20.75 20.26 -41.94
N SER A 203 -19.67 19.51 -42.23
CA SER A 203 -19.51 18.76 -43.48
C SER A 203 -20.53 17.62 -43.61
N VAL A 204 -20.84 16.91 -42.52
CA VAL A 204 -21.91 15.90 -42.48
C VAL A 204 -23.26 16.53 -42.79
N LEU A 205 -23.60 17.66 -42.16
CA LEU A 205 -24.87 18.36 -42.39
C LEU A 205 -25.01 18.83 -43.84
N VAL A 206 -23.94 19.43 -44.40
CA VAL A 206 -23.90 19.83 -45.81
C VAL A 206 -24.10 18.63 -46.72
N SER A 207 -23.52 17.47 -46.38
CA SER A 207 -23.69 16.23 -47.14
C SER A 207 -25.12 15.70 -47.10
N ILE A 208 -25.76 15.70 -45.93
CA ILE A 208 -27.17 15.31 -45.80
C ILE A 208 -28.06 16.22 -46.66
N VAL A 209 -27.84 17.54 -46.60
CA VAL A 209 -28.62 18.51 -47.40
C VAL A 209 -28.35 18.34 -48.90
N ALA A 210 -27.09 18.13 -49.31
CA ALA A 210 -26.73 17.94 -50.71
C ALA A 210 -27.38 16.67 -51.30
N VAL A 211 -27.32 15.55 -50.56
CA VAL A 211 -27.98 14.30 -50.95
C VAL A 211 -29.51 14.45 -50.95
N GLY A 212 -30.07 15.17 -49.97
CA GLY A 212 -31.51 15.45 -49.93
C GLY A 212 -31.99 16.30 -51.11
N ASN A 213 -31.22 17.32 -51.50
CA ASN A 213 -31.51 18.13 -52.68
C ASN A 213 -31.40 17.32 -53.97
N TRP A 214 -30.39 16.45 -54.07
CA TRP A 214 -30.24 15.53 -55.21
C TRP A 214 -31.44 14.56 -55.31
N ALA A 215 -31.93 14.03 -54.19
CA ALA A 215 -33.09 13.13 -54.17
C ALA A 215 -34.41 13.80 -54.61
N ASN A 216 -34.52 15.13 -54.47
CA ASN A 216 -35.71 15.89 -54.88
C ASN A 216 -35.69 16.33 -56.36
N GLN A 217 -34.61 16.09 -57.10
CA GLN A 217 -34.52 16.46 -58.52
C GLN A 217 -35.30 15.47 -59.42
N PRO A 218 -35.74 15.90 -60.61
CA PRO A 218 -36.36 15.00 -61.60
C PRO A 218 -35.41 13.85 -61.97
N VAL A 219 -35.96 12.66 -62.23
CA VAL A 219 -35.19 11.43 -62.54
C VAL A 219 -34.20 11.64 -63.70
N GLU A 220 -34.56 12.48 -64.66
CA GLU A 220 -33.73 12.82 -65.82
C GLU A 220 -32.46 13.62 -65.46
N GLU A 221 -32.50 14.44 -64.40
CA GLU A 221 -31.36 15.22 -63.92
C GLU A 221 -30.52 14.46 -62.89
N GLN A 222 -31.12 13.48 -62.19
CA GLN A 222 -30.44 12.66 -61.17
C GLN A 222 -29.29 11.84 -61.75
N ASP A 223 -29.42 11.37 -63.00
CA ASP A 223 -28.41 10.58 -63.72
C ASP A 223 -27.24 11.43 -64.27
N SER A 224 -27.22 12.75 -63.99
CA SER A 224 -26.12 13.62 -64.41
C SER A 224 -24.79 13.17 -63.77
N PRO A 225 -23.76 12.82 -64.56
CA PRO A 225 -22.49 12.33 -64.04
C PRO A 225 -21.76 13.37 -63.18
N TYR A 226 -22.05 14.66 -63.40
CA TYR A 226 -21.52 15.75 -62.58
C TYR A 226 -22.09 15.75 -61.16
N LEU A 227 -23.41 15.60 -61.02
CA LEU A 227 -24.08 15.57 -59.72
C LEU A 227 -23.72 14.30 -58.93
N LEU A 228 -23.62 13.17 -59.62
CA LEU A 228 -23.17 11.92 -59.03
C LEU A 228 -21.71 12.04 -58.51
N GLY A 229 -20.81 12.60 -59.33
CA GLY A 229 -19.41 12.81 -58.95
C GLY A 229 -19.25 13.78 -57.78
N LEU A 230 -20.04 14.86 -57.74
CA LEU A 230 -20.03 15.84 -56.65
C LEU A 230 -20.46 15.20 -55.32
N ASN A 231 -21.59 14.49 -55.30
CA ASN A 231 -22.08 13.83 -54.08
C ASN A 231 -21.13 12.72 -53.61
N LEU A 232 -20.57 11.93 -54.54
CA LEU A 232 -19.59 10.90 -54.20
C LEU A 232 -18.31 11.51 -53.60
N GLY A 233 -17.82 12.61 -54.16
CA GLY A 233 -16.68 13.36 -53.62
C GLY A 233 -16.95 13.93 -52.23
N LEU A 234 -18.14 14.48 -52.00
CA LEU A 234 -18.56 15.03 -50.72
C LEU A 234 -18.65 13.93 -49.63
N CYS A 235 -19.25 12.79 -49.95
CA CYS A 235 -19.29 11.62 -49.06
C CYS A 235 -17.88 11.11 -48.74
N GLY A 236 -17.00 11.01 -49.75
CA GLY A 236 -15.60 10.63 -49.55
C GLY A 236 -14.86 11.60 -48.62
N ALA A 237 -15.06 12.91 -48.79
CA ALA A 237 -14.46 13.94 -47.94
C ALA A 237 -14.95 13.85 -46.48
N VAL A 238 -16.24 13.60 -46.26
CA VAL A 238 -16.81 13.38 -44.92
C VAL A 238 -16.19 12.16 -44.22
N ILE A 239 -16.04 11.05 -44.93
CA ILE A 239 -15.41 9.82 -44.38
C ILE A 239 -13.95 10.10 -44.02
N MET A 240 -13.22 10.81 -44.87
CA MET A 240 -11.82 11.17 -44.62
C MET A 240 -11.69 12.08 -43.40
N LEU A 241 -12.49 13.15 -43.32
CA LEU A 241 -12.50 14.07 -42.18
C LEU A 241 -12.90 13.36 -40.87
N SER A 242 -13.89 12.46 -40.93
CA SER A 242 -14.33 11.67 -39.77
C SER A 242 -13.22 10.74 -39.27
N SER A 243 -12.49 10.10 -40.18
CA SER A 243 -11.33 9.27 -39.85
C SER A 243 -10.21 10.08 -39.19
N ILE A 244 -9.86 11.23 -39.78
CA ILE A 244 -8.83 12.13 -39.22
C ILE A 244 -9.23 12.62 -37.83
N ARG A 245 -10.50 12.98 -37.63
CA ARG A 245 -11.04 13.41 -36.33
C ARG A 245 -10.96 12.30 -35.28
N ALA A 246 -11.39 11.08 -35.61
CA ALA A 246 -11.31 9.94 -34.70
C ALA A 246 -9.86 9.64 -34.31
N ILE A 247 -8.96 9.50 -35.29
CA ILE A 247 -7.54 9.21 -35.05
C ILE A 247 -6.92 10.32 -34.19
N SER A 248 -7.18 11.59 -34.50
CA SER A 248 -6.64 12.72 -33.73
C SER A 248 -7.15 12.73 -32.28
N ALA A 249 -8.45 12.51 -32.06
CA ALA A 249 -9.05 12.50 -30.73
C ALA A 249 -8.45 11.40 -29.84
N PHE A 250 -8.40 10.17 -30.33
CA PHE A 250 -7.82 9.05 -29.57
C PHE A 250 -6.30 9.23 -29.38
N PHE A 251 -5.58 9.70 -30.39
CA PHE A 251 -4.14 9.96 -30.28
C PHE A 251 -3.82 10.99 -29.19
N PHE A 252 -4.54 12.11 -29.14
CA PHE A 252 -4.32 13.12 -28.12
C PHE A 252 -4.78 12.70 -26.74
N ALA A 253 -5.84 11.89 -26.63
CA ALA A 253 -6.28 11.33 -25.35
C ALA A 253 -5.25 10.37 -24.75
N ILE A 254 -4.69 9.45 -25.55
CA ILE A 254 -3.59 8.57 -25.14
C ILE A 254 -2.36 9.39 -24.74
N LYS A 255 -2.04 10.45 -25.49
CA LYS A 255 -0.92 11.33 -25.14
C LYS A 255 -1.14 12.07 -23.82
N ALA A 256 -2.38 12.46 -23.52
CA ALA A 256 -2.72 13.07 -22.24
C ALA A 256 -2.54 12.09 -21.08
N SER A 257 -3.05 10.86 -21.25
CA SER A 257 -2.84 9.75 -20.31
C SER A 257 -1.36 9.56 -19.97
N GLN A 258 -0.51 9.37 -20.99
CA GLN A 258 0.93 9.16 -20.80
C GLN A 258 1.57 10.33 -20.03
N ARG A 259 1.25 11.58 -20.40
CA ARG A 259 1.81 12.74 -19.70
C ARG A 259 1.31 12.87 -18.26
N LEU A 260 0.06 12.52 -17.97
CA LEU A 260 -0.47 12.53 -16.60
C LEU A 260 0.19 11.45 -15.76
N HIS A 261 0.33 10.24 -16.30
CA HIS A 261 1.03 9.14 -15.65
C HIS A 261 2.51 9.48 -15.36
N ASP A 262 3.23 10.02 -16.34
CA ASP A 262 4.64 10.38 -16.18
C ASP A 262 4.83 11.48 -15.13
N ARG A 263 3.97 12.51 -15.14
CA ARG A 263 3.99 13.57 -14.12
C ARG A 263 3.68 13.04 -12.73
N MET A 264 2.70 12.14 -12.61
CA MET A 264 2.37 11.52 -11.33
C MET A 264 3.53 10.65 -10.81
N THR A 265 4.15 9.86 -11.69
CA THR A 265 5.34 9.05 -11.38
C THR A 265 6.48 9.93 -10.89
N GLU A 266 6.80 10.99 -11.64
CA GLU A 266 7.87 11.92 -11.28
C GLU A 266 7.58 12.62 -9.93
N ALA A 267 6.34 13.06 -9.71
CA ALA A 267 5.94 13.70 -8.46
C ALA A 267 6.07 12.77 -7.25
N VAL A 268 5.68 11.50 -7.40
CA VAL A 268 5.78 10.50 -6.32
C VAL A 268 7.24 10.13 -6.06
N LEU A 269 8.06 9.94 -7.09
CA LEU A 269 9.49 9.65 -6.93
C LEU A 269 10.27 10.80 -6.26
N ARG A 270 9.82 12.04 -6.43
CA ARG A 270 10.41 13.23 -5.80
C ARG A 270 9.78 13.58 -4.45
N ALA A 271 8.78 12.83 -4.00
CA ALA A 271 8.12 13.09 -2.73
C ALA A 271 9.05 12.79 -1.54
N ARG A 272 8.87 13.54 -0.44
CA ARG A 272 9.60 13.28 0.81
C ARG A 272 9.10 11.98 1.45
N ILE A 273 9.94 11.32 2.24
CA ILE A 273 9.58 10.09 2.97
C ILE A 273 8.32 10.26 3.81
N GLU A 274 8.12 11.45 4.40
CA GLU A 274 6.92 11.81 5.15
C GLU A 274 5.61 11.62 4.36
N PHE A 275 5.63 11.80 3.04
CA PHE A 275 4.46 11.53 2.18
C PHE A 275 4.06 10.05 2.21
N PHE A 276 5.03 9.14 2.24
CA PHE A 276 4.79 7.70 2.26
C PHE A 276 4.40 7.18 3.64
N ASP A 277 4.83 7.85 4.71
CA ASP A 277 4.43 7.51 6.08
C ASP A 277 2.98 7.96 6.38
N THR A 278 2.54 9.05 5.74
CA THR A 278 1.19 9.62 5.91
C THR A 278 0.16 9.02 4.96
N ASN A 279 0.57 8.57 3.78
CA ASN A 279 -0.33 8.01 2.77
C ASN A 279 -0.12 6.50 2.63
N PRO A 280 -1.15 5.67 2.91
CA PRO A 280 -1.04 4.23 2.77
C PRO A 280 -0.63 3.81 1.35
N LEU A 281 0.27 2.83 1.24
CA LEU A 281 0.74 2.32 -0.05
C LEU A 281 -0.39 1.88 -0.98
N GLY A 282 -1.45 1.27 -0.43
CA GLY A 282 -2.62 0.87 -1.21
C GLY A 282 -3.34 2.03 -1.90
N ARG A 283 -3.33 3.23 -1.30
CA ARG A 283 -3.95 4.43 -1.88
C ARG A 283 -3.15 4.92 -3.09
N ILE A 284 -1.83 5.01 -2.94
CA ILE A 284 -0.93 5.39 -4.03
C ILE A 284 -1.11 4.39 -5.17
N LEU A 285 -1.09 3.08 -4.87
CA LEU A 285 -1.28 2.04 -5.87
C LEU A 285 -2.62 2.15 -6.60
N ASN A 286 -3.72 2.43 -5.88
CA ASN A 286 -5.04 2.58 -6.49
C ASN A 286 -5.10 3.73 -7.51
N ARG A 287 -4.35 4.81 -7.27
CA ARG A 287 -4.26 5.96 -8.20
C ARG A 287 -3.53 5.57 -9.48
N PHE A 288 -2.47 4.78 -9.37
CA PHE A 288 -1.74 4.23 -10.52
C PHE A 288 -2.47 3.12 -11.28
N SER A 289 -3.40 2.41 -10.62
CA SER A 289 -4.14 1.31 -11.25
C SER A 289 -5.54 1.74 -11.71
N ALA A 290 -6.46 1.97 -10.79
CA ALA A 290 -7.88 2.17 -11.09
C ALA A 290 -8.14 3.53 -11.77
N ASP A 291 -7.51 4.60 -11.29
CA ASP A 291 -7.76 5.94 -11.83
C ASP A 291 -7.07 6.16 -13.18
N VAL A 292 -5.82 5.72 -13.32
CA VAL A 292 -5.14 5.70 -14.63
C VAL A 292 -5.89 4.80 -15.60
N GLY A 293 -6.31 3.60 -15.18
CA GLY A 293 -7.12 2.71 -16.03
C GLY A 293 -8.43 3.37 -16.49
N SER A 294 -9.13 4.08 -15.60
CA SER A 294 -10.35 4.83 -15.97
C SER A 294 -10.04 5.97 -16.95
N ASN A 295 -8.91 6.64 -16.78
CA ASN A 295 -8.45 7.70 -17.68
C ASN A 295 -8.03 7.18 -19.06
N ASP A 296 -7.59 5.93 -19.14
CA ASP A 296 -7.05 5.33 -20.36
C ASP A 296 -8.12 4.62 -21.19
N ASP A 297 -9.03 3.90 -20.53
CA ASP A 297 -10.05 3.09 -21.19
C ASP A 297 -11.39 3.82 -21.33
N LEU A 298 -11.86 4.44 -20.24
CA LEU A 298 -13.22 4.98 -20.17
C LEU A 298 -13.30 6.44 -20.61
N LEU A 299 -12.36 7.28 -20.20
CA LEU A 299 -12.41 8.72 -20.49
C LEU A 299 -12.32 9.04 -22.00
N PRO A 300 -11.46 8.40 -22.82
CA PRO A 300 -11.36 8.76 -24.23
C PRO A 300 -12.63 8.44 -25.02
N THR A 301 -13.24 7.28 -24.74
CA THR A 301 -14.47 6.83 -25.40
C THR A 301 -15.66 7.71 -25.00
N THR A 302 -15.86 7.92 -23.69
CA THR A 302 -16.95 8.77 -23.18
C THR A 302 -16.84 10.23 -23.62
N LEU A 303 -15.63 10.79 -23.63
CA LEU A 303 -15.39 12.16 -24.10
C LEU A 303 -15.66 12.28 -25.61
N TYR A 304 -15.23 11.29 -26.39
CA TYR A 304 -15.49 11.26 -27.83
C TYR A 304 -16.99 11.20 -28.13
N ASP A 305 -17.73 10.30 -27.47
CA ASP A 305 -19.18 10.17 -27.64
C ASP A 305 -19.92 11.43 -27.20
N PHE A 306 -19.51 12.04 -26.08
CA PHE A 306 -20.07 13.32 -25.63
C PHE A 306 -19.87 14.43 -26.67
N LEU A 307 -18.66 14.57 -27.22
CA LEU A 307 -18.37 15.57 -28.25
C LEU A 307 -19.11 15.27 -29.56
N MET A 308 -19.32 14.00 -29.91
CA MET A 308 -20.15 13.60 -31.05
C MET A 308 -21.62 13.96 -30.90
N CYS A 309 -22.16 13.92 -29.67
CA CYS A 309 -23.54 14.32 -29.42
C CYS A 309 -23.70 15.84 -29.26
N ALA A 310 -22.67 16.54 -28.78
CA ALA A 310 -22.72 17.96 -28.51
C ALA A 310 -22.66 18.83 -29.77
N PHE A 311 -21.94 18.38 -30.80
CA PHE A 311 -21.87 19.02 -32.11
C PHE A 311 -22.85 18.34 -33.07
#